data_AF-A0A7J8Q1V1-F1
#
_entry.id   AF-A0A7J8Q1V1-F1
#
_cell.length_a   1.000
_cell.length_b   1.000
_cell.length_c   1.000
_cell.angle_alpha   90.00
_cell.angle_beta   90.00
_cell.angle_gamma   90.00
#
_symmetry.space_group_name_H-M   'P 1'
#
loop_
_entity.id
_entity.type
_entity.pdbx_description
1 polymer ?
#
loop_
_entity_poly.entity_id
_entity_poly.type
_entity_poly.pdbx_seq_one_letter_code
_entity_poly.pdbx_strand_id
1 'polypeptide(L)'
;MSGDIARDSAEGSSRSSVSHHNQPQSPPLSRYESQKRRDWNTFGQYLKNQRPPVALSQCNCNHVLEFLRYLDQFGKTKVHLHGCVFFGQPDPPAPCTCPLRQAWGSLDALIGRLRAAYDEHGGSPETNPFGNGAIRVY
;
A
#
# COMPACT_ATOMS: atom_id res chain seq x y z
N MET A 1 -64.15 -17.22 -5.50
CA MET A 1 -64.53 -16.53 -6.75
C MET A 1 -63.30 -15.74 -7.17
N SER A 2 -62.36 -16.38 -7.86
CA SER A 2 -62.22 -16.46 -9.34
C SER A 2 -60.96 -15.64 -9.65
N GLY A 3 -59.89 -16.16 -10.25
CA GLY A 3 -59.83 -16.93 -11.49
C GLY A 3 -59.36 -16.00 -12.62
N ASP A 4 -58.54 -16.53 -13.55
CA ASP A 4 -58.11 -15.96 -14.86
C ASP A 4 -56.83 -15.10 -14.80
N ILE A 5 -55.63 -15.45 -15.34
CA ILE A 5 -55.18 -16.11 -16.60
C ILE A 5 -55.60 -15.37 -17.88
N ALA A 6 -54.65 -14.70 -18.55
CA ALA A 6 -54.24 -14.90 -19.96
C ALA A 6 -53.41 -13.70 -20.48
N ARG A 7 -52.18 -13.93 -20.97
CA ARG A 7 -51.69 -13.78 -22.37
C ARG A 7 -51.44 -12.31 -22.81
N ASP A 8 -50.47 -11.96 -23.65
CA ASP A 8 -49.84 -12.68 -24.76
C ASP A 8 -48.44 -12.11 -25.11
N SER A 9 -47.77 -12.84 -25.98
CA SER A 9 -46.41 -12.67 -26.50
C SER A 9 -46.30 -11.57 -27.56
N ALA A 10 -45.11 -10.98 -27.73
CA ALA A 10 -44.68 -10.40 -29.00
C ALA A 10 -43.14 -10.37 -29.11
N GLU A 11 -42.64 -10.91 -30.23
CA GLU A 11 -41.26 -11.05 -30.66
C GLU A 11 -40.54 -9.72 -30.94
N GLY A 12 -39.19 -9.74 -31.01
CA GLY A 12 -38.46 -8.62 -31.63
C GLY A 12 -36.93 -8.59 -31.53
N SER A 13 -36.27 -9.41 -32.36
CA SER A 13 -35.00 -9.13 -33.08
C SER A 13 -33.66 -8.86 -32.35
N SER A 14 -32.81 -9.90 -32.45
CA SER A 14 -31.42 -9.94 -32.91
C SER A 14 -30.69 -8.62 -33.17
N ARG A 15 -29.57 -8.39 -32.47
CA ARG A 15 -28.46 -7.54 -32.94
C ARG A 15 -27.10 -8.04 -32.44
N SER A 16 -26.29 -8.49 -33.40
CA SER A 16 -24.83 -8.40 -33.47
C SER A 16 -23.98 -8.92 -32.30
N SER A 17 -23.43 -10.11 -32.52
CA SER A 17 -22.22 -10.66 -31.92
C SER A 17 -21.08 -9.63 -31.92
N VAL A 18 -20.71 -9.15 -30.74
CA VAL A 18 -19.46 -8.39 -30.56
C VAL A 18 -18.33 -9.41 -30.46
N SER A 19 -17.55 -9.53 -31.53
CA SER A 19 -16.25 -10.20 -31.51
C SER A 19 -15.31 -9.44 -30.56
N HIS A 20 -15.26 -9.86 -29.30
CA HIS A 20 -14.19 -9.46 -28.41
C HIS A 20 -12.93 -10.26 -28.76
N HIS A 21 -11.91 -9.51 -29.18
CA HIS A 21 -10.54 -9.98 -29.36
C HIS A 21 -10.10 -10.78 -28.13
N ASN A 22 -9.81 -12.06 -28.33
CA ASN A 22 -9.23 -12.94 -27.34
C ASN A 22 -7.73 -12.64 -27.22
N GLN A 23 -7.36 -11.52 -26.59
CA GLN A 23 -6.02 -11.41 -26.02
C GLN A 23 -5.99 -12.30 -24.77
N PRO A 24 -4.98 -13.16 -24.58
CA PRO A 24 -4.79 -13.83 -23.30
C PRO A 24 -4.50 -12.76 -22.25
N GLN A 25 -5.53 -12.33 -21.54
CA GLN A 25 -5.37 -11.51 -20.35
C GLN A 25 -4.62 -12.37 -19.33
N SER A 26 -3.38 -12.01 -19.07
CA SER A 26 -2.61 -12.58 -17.96
C SER A 26 -3.48 -12.53 -16.70
N PRO A 27 -3.57 -13.64 -15.93
CA PRO A 27 -4.44 -13.70 -14.77
C PRO A 27 -4.14 -12.53 -13.81
N PRO A 28 -5.16 -11.96 -13.16
CA PRO A 28 -4.97 -10.85 -12.25
C PRO A 28 -3.98 -11.26 -11.16
N LEU A 29 -3.02 -10.37 -10.87
CA LEU A 29 -2.03 -10.59 -9.82
C LEU A 29 -2.75 -10.88 -8.49
N SER A 30 -2.12 -11.70 -7.65
CA SER A 30 -2.61 -11.91 -6.29
C SER A 30 -2.74 -10.57 -5.55
N ARG A 31 -3.60 -10.51 -4.53
CA ARG A 31 -3.75 -9.31 -3.69
C ARG A 31 -2.41 -8.83 -3.14
N TYR A 32 -1.57 -9.78 -2.70
CA TYR A 32 -0.24 -9.49 -2.19
C TYR A 32 0.66 -8.87 -3.27
N GLU A 33 0.72 -9.47 -4.45
CA GLU A 33 1.54 -8.98 -5.57
C GLU A 33 1.12 -7.58 -6.03
N SER A 34 -0.20 -7.36 -6.12
CA SER A 34 -0.74 -6.04 -6.45
C SER A 34 -0.35 -4.98 -5.41
N GLN A 35 -0.36 -5.33 -4.11
CA GLN A 35 0.03 -4.42 -3.05
C GLN A 35 1.54 -4.14 -3.09
N LYS A 36 2.36 -5.20 -3.21
CA LYS A 36 3.82 -5.10 -3.31
C LYS A 36 4.23 -4.18 -4.46
N ARG A 37 3.62 -4.35 -5.64
CA ARG A 37 3.86 -3.49 -6.81
C ARG A 37 3.50 -2.03 -6.55
N ARG A 38 2.37 -1.74 -5.88
CA ARG A 38 1.99 -0.36 -5.53
C ARG A 38 2.96 0.28 -4.57
N ASP A 39 3.36 -0.46 -3.55
CA ASP A 39 4.29 0.01 -2.54
C ASP A 39 5.66 0.29 -3.16
N TRP A 40 6.15 -0.62 -4.00
CA TRP A 40 7.39 -0.47 -4.76
C TRP A 40 7.36 0.77 -5.66
N ASN A 41 6.28 0.97 -6.42
CA ASN A 41 6.12 2.14 -7.27
C ASN A 41 6.09 3.44 -6.45
N THR A 42 5.43 3.42 -5.30
CA THR A 42 5.37 4.57 -4.39
C THR A 42 6.75 4.92 -3.86
N PHE A 43 7.53 3.92 -3.45
CA PHE A 43 8.91 4.11 -3.00
C PHE A 43 9.81 4.63 -4.13
N GLY A 44 9.71 4.05 -5.33
CA GLY A 44 10.46 4.51 -6.49
C GLY A 44 10.12 5.96 -6.86
N GLN A 45 8.86 6.37 -6.75
CA GLN A 45 8.46 7.75 -6.95
C GLN A 45 9.00 8.68 -5.86
N TYR A 46 9.00 8.23 -4.60
CA TYR A 46 9.60 8.97 -3.49
C TYR A 46 11.10 9.24 -3.74
N LEU A 47 11.87 8.26 -4.22
CA LEU A 47 13.29 8.43 -4.54
C LEU A 47 13.51 9.44 -5.69
N LYS A 48 12.69 9.38 -6.73
CA LYS A 48 12.73 10.33 -7.86
C LYS A 48 12.41 11.77 -7.46
N ASN A 49 11.58 11.94 -6.43
CA ASN A 49 11.17 13.24 -5.92
C ASN A 49 12.18 13.86 -4.94
N GLN A 50 13.23 13.13 -4.55
CA GLN A 50 14.32 13.68 -3.73
C GLN A 50 15.06 14.79 -4.48
N ARG A 51 15.75 15.66 -3.72
CA ARG A 51 16.57 16.75 -4.27
C ARG A 51 17.99 16.65 -3.71
N PRO A 52 18.95 16.07 -4.48
CA PRO A 52 18.81 15.52 -5.84
C PRO A 52 18.04 14.19 -5.90
N PRO A 53 17.49 13.80 -7.07
CA PRO A 53 16.85 12.49 -7.24
C PRO A 53 17.83 11.35 -6.94
N VAL A 54 17.34 10.31 -6.25
CA VAL A 54 18.16 9.17 -5.83
C VAL A 54 17.91 7.98 -6.75
N ALA A 55 18.96 7.46 -7.38
CA ALA A 55 18.87 6.21 -8.13
C ALA A 55 18.73 5.01 -7.16
N LEU A 56 18.04 3.95 -7.58
CA LEU A 56 17.86 2.76 -6.72
C LEU A 56 19.20 2.13 -6.29
N SER A 57 20.23 2.19 -7.16
CA SER A 57 21.58 1.72 -6.86
C SER A 57 22.32 2.55 -5.79
N GLN A 58 21.87 3.79 -5.56
CA GLN A 58 22.39 4.70 -4.53
C GLN A 58 21.50 4.73 -3.28
N CYS A 59 20.36 4.03 -3.32
CA CYS A 59 19.47 3.90 -2.19
C CYS A 59 20.17 3.16 -1.04
N ASN A 60 19.94 3.63 0.18
CA ASN A 60 20.51 3.07 1.41
C ASN A 60 19.48 3.18 2.54
N CYS A 61 19.81 2.66 3.72
CA CYS A 61 18.87 2.62 4.84
C CYS A 61 18.35 4.00 5.28
N ASN A 62 19.11 5.09 5.10
CA ASN A 62 18.64 6.43 5.48
C ASN A 62 17.47 6.87 4.59
N HIS A 63 17.55 6.65 3.28
CA HIS A 63 16.43 6.94 2.37
C HIS A 63 15.18 6.13 2.73
N VAL A 64 15.35 4.89 3.20
CA VAL A 64 14.24 4.08 3.69
C VAL A 64 13.65 4.69 4.98
N LEU A 65 14.48 5.05 5.96
CA LEU A 65 14.00 5.69 7.20
C LEU A 65 13.26 7.01 6.93
N GLU A 66 13.76 7.83 6.02
CA GLU A 66 13.11 9.07 5.61
C GLU A 66 11.79 8.80 4.88
N PHE A 67 11.71 7.76 4.05
CA PHE A 67 10.46 7.32 3.45
C PHE A 67 9.43 6.91 4.51
N LEU A 68 9.84 6.13 5.52
CA LEU A 68 8.95 5.74 6.62
C LEU A 68 8.45 6.96 7.41
N ARG A 69 9.33 7.93 7.68
CA ARG A 69 8.96 9.22 8.29
C ARG A 69 8.01 10.04 7.43
N TYR A 70 8.19 10.01 6.12
CA TYR A 70 7.27 10.65 5.18
C TYR A 70 5.87 10.01 5.27
N LEU A 71 5.78 8.69 5.39
CA LEU A 71 4.49 7.99 5.54
C LEU A 71 3.76 8.32 6.84
N ASP A 72 4.48 8.66 7.90
CA ASP A 72 3.87 9.07 9.18
C ASP A 72 3.01 10.34 9.05
N GLN A 73 3.24 11.19 8.05
CA GLN A 73 2.42 12.37 7.78
C GLN A 73 0.97 12.01 7.42
N PHE A 74 0.77 10.80 6.91
CA PHE A 74 -0.55 10.23 6.57
C PHE A 74 -1.02 9.21 7.62
N GLY A 75 -0.31 9.13 8.74
CA GLY A 75 -0.61 8.27 9.87
C GLY A 75 -1.93 8.64 10.55
N LYS A 76 -2.58 7.65 11.14
CA LYS A 76 -3.82 7.84 11.92
C LYS A 76 -3.67 7.46 13.38
N THR A 77 -2.54 6.87 13.75
CA THR A 77 -2.29 6.42 15.12
C THR A 77 -1.60 7.52 15.90
N LYS A 78 -2.21 7.97 17.00
CA LYS A 78 -1.58 8.93 17.91
C LYS A 78 -0.51 8.22 18.74
N VAL A 79 0.74 8.70 18.68
CA VAL A 79 1.86 8.14 19.46
C VAL A 79 2.25 9.16 20.53
N HIS A 80 1.86 8.89 21.77
CA HIS A 80 2.13 9.77 22.89
C HIS A 80 3.61 9.75 23.27
N LEU A 81 4.21 10.94 23.36
CA LEU A 81 5.57 11.11 23.87
C LEU A 81 5.57 10.93 25.40
N HIS A 82 6.70 10.52 25.97
CA HIS A 82 6.79 10.23 27.41
C HIS A 82 6.37 11.41 28.32
N GLY A 83 6.56 12.66 27.88
CA GLY A 83 6.12 13.86 28.60
C GLY A 83 4.65 14.25 28.36
N CYS A 84 3.87 13.45 27.64
CA CYS A 84 2.46 13.74 27.40
C CYS A 84 1.62 13.41 28.63
N VAL A 85 0.78 14.35 29.06
CA VAL A 85 -0.16 14.16 30.18
C VAL A 85 -1.17 13.02 29.96
N PHE A 86 -1.37 12.63 28.70
CA PHE A 86 -2.26 11.53 28.31
C PHE A 86 -1.50 10.23 27.98
N PHE A 87 -0.20 10.14 28.29
CA PHE A 87 0.57 8.92 28.02
C PHE A 87 -0.04 7.72 28.76
N GLY A 88 -0.35 6.64 28.02
CA GLY A 88 -0.98 5.44 28.58
C GLY A 88 -2.50 5.51 28.77
N GLN A 89 -3.16 6.62 28.42
CA GLN A 89 -4.62 6.74 28.45
C GLN A 89 -5.24 6.30 27.10
N PRO A 90 -6.10 5.25 27.08
CA PRO A 90 -6.72 4.78 25.84
C PRO A 90 -7.73 5.76 25.22
N ASP A 91 -8.42 6.53 26.06
CA ASP A 91 -9.44 7.50 25.65
C ASP A 91 -9.17 8.86 26.33
N PRO A 92 -8.26 9.68 25.75
CA PRO A 92 -7.87 10.94 26.36
C PRO A 92 -9.00 11.96 26.31
N PRO A 93 -9.34 12.63 27.43
CA PRO A 93 -10.49 13.55 27.51
C PRO A 93 -10.29 14.85 26.71
N ALA A 94 -9.09 15.12 26.19
CA ALA A 94 -8.75 16.28 25.37
C ALA A 94 -7.64 15.96 24.36
N PRO A 95 -7.53 16.72 23.26
CA PRO A 95 -6.48 16.50 22.26
C PRO A 95 -5.07 16.86 22.79
N CYS A 96 -4.04 16.27 22.17
CA CYS A 96 -2.64 16.66 22.40
C CYS A 96 -1.85 16.83 21.10
N THR A 97 -0.70 17.50 21.25
CA THR A 97 0.27 17.79 20.18
C THR A 97 1.15 16.60 19.80
N CYS A 98 0.92 15.42 20.38
CA CYS A 98 1.67 14.23 20.02
C CYS A 98 1.44 13.88 18.54
N PRO A 99 2.49 13.39 17.84
CA PRO A 99 2.42 13.15 16.41
C PRO A 99 1.46 12.01 16.09
N LEU A 100 0.87 12.07 14.89
CA LEU A 100 0.27 10.92 14.25
C LEU A 100 1.36 10.15 13.50
N ARG A 101 1.26 8.82 13.52
CA ARG A 101 2.17 7.91 12.83
C ARG A 101 1.40 6.74 12.22
N GLN A 102 2.05 6.02 11.32
CA GLN A 102 1.55 4.74 10.84
C GLN A 102 1.52 3.73 12.00
N ALA A 103 0.58 2.79 11.95
CA ALA A 103 0.59 1.67 12.88
C ALA A 103 1.78 0.76 12.58
N TRP A 104 2.43 0.24 13.62
CA TRP A 104 3.61 -0.62 13.50
C TRP A 104 3.36 -1.82 12.56
N GLY A 105 2.22 -2.52 12.70
CA GLY A 105 1.89 -3.65 11.82
C GLY A 105 1.71 -3.27 10.34
N SER A 106 1.32 -2.02 10.05
CA SER A 106 1.23 -1.53 8.67
C SER A 106 2.61 -1.26 8.08
N LEU A 107 3.53 -0.67 8.88
CA LEU A 107 4.91 -0.43 8.47
C LEU A 107 5.69 -1.74 8.30
N ASP A 108 5.57 -2.68 9.22
CA ASP A 108 6.26 -3.98 9.15
C ASP A 108 5.86 -4.75 7.88
N ALA A 109 4.55 -4.81 7.59
CA ALA A 109 4.05 -5.45 6.38
C ALA A 109 4.52 -4.73 5.10
N LEU A 110 4.61 -3.40 5.11
CA LEU A 110 5.16 -2.61 3.99
C LEU A 110 6.64 -2.91 3.78
N ILE A 111 7.44 -2.89 4.84
CA ILE A 111 8.88 -3.17 4.80
C ILE A 111 9.12 -4.59 4.26
N GLY A 112 8.34 -5.57 4.71
CA GLY A 112 8.42 -6.94 4.21
C GLY A 112 8.16 -7.05 2.70
N ARG A 113 7.14 -6.33 2.19
CA ARG A 113 6.86 -6.28 0.75
C ARG A 113 7.96 -5.57 -0.04
N LEU A 114 8.51 -4.47 0.48
CA LEU A 114 9.59 -3.74 -0.17
C LEU A 114 10.91 -4.53 -0.19
N ARG A 115 11.21 -5.31 0.86
CA ARG A 115 12.33 -6.27 0.85
C ARG A 115 12.18 -7.25 -0.31
N ALA A 116 11.04 -7.93 -0.39
CA ALA A 116 10.76 -8.90 -1.45
C ALA A 116 10.79 -8.26 -2.86
N ALA A 117 10.25 -7.05 -3.01
CA ALA A 117 10.30 -6.31 -4.27
C ALA A 117 11.73 -5.97 -4.69
N TYR A 118 12.59 -5.57 -3.75
CA TYR A 118 13.99 -5.25 -4.02
C TYR A 118 14.73 -6.48 -4.58
N ASP A 119 14.53 -7.65 -3.98
CA ASP A 119 15.17 -8.90 -4.41
C ASP A 119 14.71 -9.30 -5.84
N GLU A 120 13.42 -9.13 -6.15
CA GLU A 120 12.86 -9.40 -7.49
C GLU A 120 13.34 -8.41 -8.56
N HIS A 121 13.73 -7.19 -8.17
CA HIS A 121 14.26 -6.17 -9.07
C HIS A 121 15.80 -6.23 -9.22
N GLY A 122 16.41 -7.36 -8.89
CA GLY A 122 17.84 -7.62 -9.09
C GLY A 122 18.73 -7.17 -7.94
N GLY A 123 18.13 -6.82 -6.79
CA GLY A 123 18.86 -6.56 -5.55
C GLY A 123 19.34 -7.85 -4.88
N SER A 124 20.47 -7.79 -4.19
CA SER A 124 20.91 -8.89 -3.32
C SER A 124 20.36 -8.72 -1.90
N PRO A 125 19.99 -9.81 -1.20
CA PRO A 125 19.57 -9.75 0.20
C PRO A 125 20.59 -9.06 1.12
N GLU A 126 21.89 -9.22 0.84
CA GLU A 126 23.00 -8.67 1.62
C GLU A 126 23.09 -7.14 1.49
N THR A 127 22.74 -6.60 0.33
CA THR A 127 22.74 -5.15 0.06
C THR A 127 21.36 -4.52 0.24
N ASN A 128 20.37 -5.29 0.69
CA ASN A 128 18.98 -4.84 0.75
C ASN A 128 18.82 -3.72 1.79
N PRO A 129 18.50 -2.46 1.38
CA PRO A 129 18.46 -1.33 2.31
C PRO A 129 17.32 -1.44 3.32
N PHE A 130 16.26 -2.19 2.98
CA PHE A 130 15.15 -2.47 3.87
C PHE A 130 15.51 -3.52 4.93
N GLY A 131 16.52 -4.36 4.68
CA GLY A 131 17.03 -5.38 5.61
C GLY A 131 17.89 -4.83 6.76
N ASN A 132 18.28 -3.56 6.72
CA ASN A 132 19.18 -2.98 7.71
C ASN A 132 18.56 -2.96 9.12
N GLY A 133 19.37 -3.26 10.14
CA GLY A 133 18.94 -3.29 11.55
C GLY A 133 18.34 -1.98 12.05
N ALA A 134 18.78 -0.83 11.52
CA ALA A 134 18.22 0.48 11.85
C ALA A 134 16.73 0.61 11.46
N ILE A 135 16.27 -0.14 10.45
CA ILE A 135 14.86 -0.16 10.04
C ILE A 135 13.99 -0.89 11.07
N ARG A 136 14.54 -1.88 11.78
CA ARG A 136 13.79 -2.68 12.76
C ARG A 136 13.51 -1.92 14.07
N VAL A 137 14.30 -0.88 14.35
CA VAL A 137 14.17 -0.05 15.57
C VAL A 137 13.40 1.24 15.32
N TYR A 138 12.98 1.50 14.08
CA TYR A 138 12.07 2.58 13.74
C TYR A 138 10.65 2.28 14.22
#